data_AF-A0A371EDR1-F1
#
_entry.id   AF-A0A371EDR1-F1
#
_cell.length_a   1.000
_cell.length_b   1.000
_cell.length_c   1.000
_cell.angle_alpha   90.00
_cell.angle_beta   90.00
_cell.angle_gamma   90.00
#
_symmetry.space_group_name_H-M   'P 1'
#
loop_
_entity.id
_entity.type
_entity.pdbx_description
1 polymer ?
#
loop_
_entity_poly.entity_id
_entity_poly.type
_entity_poly.pdbx_seq_one_letter_code
_entity_poly.pdbx_strand_id
1 'polypeptide(L)'
;MEPPFHPQQFCTCAVVGNSEDLLKTEFGEEIDSNDDVFQDNEAPVNEKYAKYVGLKMDLHIVVRGAARNMVPILDGSDDEVVTIFSHMNHISADFIPTDHRK
;
A
#
# COMPACT_ATOMS: atom_id res chain seq x y z
N MET A 1 -4.70 18.87 -13.19
CA MET A 1 -4.75 17.57 -12.51
C MET A 1 -4.64 17.86 -11.04
N GLU A 2 -5.69 17.59 -10.27
CA GLU A 2 -5.55 17.47 -8.82
C GLU A 2 -4.61 16.30 -8.55
N PRO A 3 -3.70 16.39 -7.56
CA PRO A 3 -2.92 15.24 -7.15
C PRO A 3 -3.89 14.15 -6.67
N PRO A 4 -3.66 12.86 -7.01
CA PRO A 4 -4.52 11.77 -6.55
C PRO A 4 -4.53 11.63 -5.02
N PHE A 5 -3.55 12.22 -4.33
CA PHE A 5 -3.51 12.33 -2.87
C PHE A 5 -3.61 13.79 -2.42
N HIS A 6 -4.64 14.06 -1.64
CA HIS A 6 -4.72 15.24 -0.78
C HIS A 6 -4.18 14.85 0.60
N PRO A 7 -3.43 15.71 1.31
CA PRO A 7 -2.98 15.40 2.66
C PRO A 7 -4.19 15.06 3.55
N GLN A 8 -4.28 13.80 3.97
CA GLN A 8 -5.37 13.28 4.80
C GLN A 8 -4.78 12.60 6.03
N GLN A 9 -5.49 12.70 7.16
CA GLN A 9 -5.18 11.96 8.38
C GLN A 9 -6.21 10.83 8.52
N PHE A 10 -5.70 9.63 8.75
CA PHE A 10 -6.49 8.43 9.01
C PHE A 10 -6.45 8.12 10.51
N CYS A 11 -7.56 7.67 11.09
CA CYS A 11 -7.59 7.32 12.52
C CYS A 11 -6.97 5.93 12.75
N THR A 12 -7.19 5.01 11.82
CA THR A 12 -6.65 3.65 11.85
C THR A 12 -6.10 3.23 10.49
N CYS A 13 -4.95 2.57 10.49
CA CYS A 13 -4.31 2.05 9.29
C CYS A 13 -3.88 0.60 9.49
N ALA A 14 -4.12 -0.25 8.50
CA ALA A 14 -3.53 -1.58 8.42
C ALA A 14 -2.34 -1.58 7.45
N VAL A 15 -1.22 -2.19 7.86
CA VAL A 15 -0.09 -2.47 6.97
C VAL A 15 0.05 -3.98 6.85
N VAL A 16 -0.25 -4.50 5.65
CA VAL A 16 -0.33 -5.93 5.37
C VAL A 16 0.89 -6.34 4.55
N GLY A 17 1.69 -7.25 5.11
CA GLY A 17 2.82 -7.88 4.39
C GLY A 17 2.40 -9.16 3.66
N ASN A 18 3.36 -9.85 3.06
CA ASN A 18 3.13 -11.09 2.30
C ASN A 18 3.52 -12.38 3.03
N SER A 19 3.47 -12.39 4.37
CA SER A 19 3.82 -13.60 5.12
C SER A 19 2.74 -14.67 4.94
N GLU A 20 3.16 -15.91 4.66
CA GLU A 20 2.25 -17.08 4.63
C GLU A 20 1.54 -17.28 5.99
N ASP A 21 2.11 -16.76 7.07
CA ASP A 21 1.48 -16.79 8.40
C ASP A 21 0.11 -16.11 8.45
N LEU A 22 -0.18 -15.19 7.52
CA LEU A 22 -1.50 -14.56 7.39
C LEU A 22 -2.59 -15.60 7.07
N LEU A 23 -2.24 -16.74 6.46
CA LEU A 23 -3.21 -17.81 6.17
C LEU A 23 -3.56 -18.66 7.40
N LYS A 24 -2.94 -18.41 8.55
CA LYS A 24 -3.21 -19.14 9.80
C LYS A 24 -4.32 -18.52 10.63
N THR A 25 -4.74 -17.30 10.32
CA THR A 25 -5.72 -16.55 11.11
C THR A 25 -6.55 -15.65 10.20
N GLU A 26 -7.84 -15.56 10.47
CA GLU A 26 -8.81 -14.90 9.61
C GLU A 26 -8.90 -13.41 9.95
N PHE A 27 -7.88 -12.63 9.54
CA PHE A 27 -7.81 -11.19 9.83
C PHE A 27 -8.62 -10.33 8.85
N GLY A 28 -9.26 -10.90 7.84
CA GLY A 28 -9.80 -10.12 6.72
C GLY A 28 -10.80 -9.04 7.13
N GLU A 29 -11.75 -9.35 8.02
CA GLU A 29 -12.71 -8.36 8.52
C GLU A 29 -12.04 -7.30 9.40
N GLU A 30 -11.02 -7.67 10.19
CA GLU A 30 -10.29 -6.72 11.04
C GLU A 30 -9.48 -5.75 10.18
N ILE A 31 -8.82 -6.24 9.12
CA ILE A 31 -8.05 -5.43 8.17
C ILE A 31 -8.98 -4.46 7.44
N ASP A 32 -10.09 -4.95 6.88
CA ASP A 32 -11.05 -4.15 6.13
C ASP A 32 -11.74 -3.07 7.00
N SER A 33 -11.73 -3.23 8.34
CA SER A 33 -12.30 -2.25 9.27
C SER A 33 -11.45 -0.99 9.48
N ASN A 34 -10.20 -0.96 8.98
CA ASN A 34 -9.33 0.21 9.10
C ASN A 34 -9.74 1.31 8.13
N ASP A 35 -9.41 2.57 8.42
CA ASP A 35 -9.70 3.69 7.51
C ASP A 35 -8.89 3.60 6.22
N ASP A 36 -7.67 3.07 6.29
CA ASP A 36 -6.74 2.94 5.16
C ASP A 36 -5.96 1.61 5.24
N VAL A 37 -5.75 0.94 4.11
CA VAL A 37 -5.03 -0.34 4.02
C VAL A 37 -3.88 -0.24 3.03
N PHE A 38 -2.67 -0.45 3.55
CA PHE A 38 -1.41 -0.46 2.80
C PHE A 38 -0.93 -1.90 2.62
N GLN A 39 -0.71 -2.33 1.39
CA GLN A 39 -0.18 -3.67 1.11
C GLN A 39 1.10 -3.64 0.27
N ASP A 40 2.05 -4.51 0.62
CA ASP A 40 3.30 -4.70 -0.11
C ASP A 40 3.16 -5.81 -1.17
N ASN A 41 3.43 -5.47 -2.43
CA ASN A 41 3.61 -6.29 -3.65
C ASN A 41 2.65 -7.46 -4.00
N GLU A 42 2.22 -7.45 -5.28
CA GLU A 42 1.81 -8.53 -6.20
C GLU A 42 0.78 -9.59 -5.77
N ALA A 43 0.41 -9.71 -4.50
CA ALA A 43 -0.62 -10.66 -4.09
C ALA A 43 -1.98 -10.18 -4.61
N PRO A 44 -2.62 -10.90 -5.55
CA PRO A 44 -3.95 -10.53 -5.98
C PRO A 44 -4.90 -10.77 -4.80
N VAL A 45 -5.51 -9.70 -4.30
CA VAL A 45 -6.70 -9.79 -3.44
C VAL A 45 -7.78 -10.40 -4.31
N ASN A 46 -7.93 -11.70 -4.17
CA ASN A 46 -8.97 -12.47 -4.80
C ASN A 46 -9.86 -13.03 -3.70
N GLU A 47 -11.09 -13.42 -4.06
CA GLU A 47 -12.07 -13.95 -3.10
C GLU A 47 -11.53 -15.14 -2.29
N LYS A 48 -10.53 -15.88 -2.80
CA LYS A 48 -9.91 -17.01 -2.11
C LYS A 48 -9.12 -16.58 -0.85
N TYR A 49 -8.51 -15.40 -0.86
CA TYR A 49 -7.70 -14.90 0.27
C TYR A 49 -8.41 -13.83 1.11
N ALA A 50 -9.55 -13.33 0.66
CA ALA A 50 -10.36 -12.30 1.33
C ALA A 50 -10.56 -12.57 2.83
N LYS A 51 -10.79 -13.82 3.22
CA LYS A 51 -10.99 -14.21 4.62
C LYS A 51 -9.79 -13.92 5.54
N TYR A 52 -8.59 -13.92 4.98
CA TYR A 52 -7.34 -13.78 5.71
C TYR A 52 -6.78 -12.36 5.66
N VAL A 53 -6.90 -11.71 4.50
CA VAL A 53 -6.22 -10.42 4.24
C VAL A 53 -7.17 -9.28 3.86
N GLY A 54 -8.47 -9.53 3.78
CA GLY A 54 -9.47 -8.54 3.41
C GLY A 54 -9.60 -8.39 1.90
N LEU A 55 -10.53 -7.51 1.48
CA LEU A 55 -10.68 -7.07 0.09
C LEU A 55 -10.37 -5.58 -0.08
N LYS A 56 -10.33 -4.83 1.03
CA LYS A 56 -10.03 -3.40 1.01
C LYS A 56 -8.55 -3.20 0.70
N MET A 57 -8.29 -2.35 -0.28
CA MET A 57 -6.95 -2.05 -0.76
C MET A 57 -6.89 -0.62 -1.27
N ASP A 58 -6.23 0.27 -0.53
CA ASP A 58 -6.18 1.70 -0.85
C ASP A 58 -4.81 2.12 -1.43
N LEU A 59 -3.71 1.50 -0.94
CA LEU A 59 -2.37 1.77 -1.46
C LEU A 59 -1.56 0.49 -1.74
N HIS A 60 -1.12 0.34 -2.99
CA HIS A 60 -0.14 -0.67 -3.39
C HIS A 60 1.27 -0.12 -3.35
N ILE A 61 2.11 -0.73 -2.50
CA ILE A 61 3.54 -0.49 -2.46
C ILE A 61 4.21 -1.51 -3.35
N VAL A 62 4.85 -1.05 -4.44
CA VAL A 62 5.52 -1.95 -5.39
C VAL A 62 6.93 -1.51 -5.71
N VAL A 63 7.81 -2.47 -5.97
CA VAL A 63 9.15 -2.17 -6.47
C VAL A 63 9.11 -2.00 -7.99
N ARG A 64 10.00 -1.15 -8.54
CA ARG A 64 10.07 -0.90 -10.00
C ARG A 64 10.13 -2.18 -10.86
N GLY A 65 10.76 -3.24 -10.35
CA GLY A 65 10.84 -4.53 -11.05
C GLY A 65 9.50 -5.26 -11.17
N ALA A 66 8.61 -5.09 -10.18
CA ALA A 66 7.30 -5.73 -10.08
C ALA A 66 6.16 -4.89 -10.70
N ALA A 67 6.39 -3.59 -10.91
CA ALA A 67 5.39 -2.68 -11.47
C ALA A 67 4.78 -3.14 -12.82
N ARG A 68 5.52 -3.91 -13.64
CA ARG A 68 5.00 -4.47 -14.90
C ARG A 68 3.96 -5.57 -14.69
N ASN A 69 4.07 -6.33 -13.61
CA ASN A 69 3.16 -7.42 -13.26
C ASN A 69 1.87 -6.89 -12.63
N MET A 70 1.87 -5.63 -12.19
CA MET A 70 0.69 -4.93 -11.67
C MET A 70 -0.27 -4.47 -12.76
N VAL A 71 0.19 -4.27 -14.00
CA VAL A 71 -0.65 -3.80 -15.12
C VAL A 71 -1.96 -4.61 -15.27
N PRO A 72 -1.95 -5.96 -15.29
CA PRO A 72 -3.18 -6.75 -15.35
C PRO A 72 -4.03 -6.73 -14.07
N ILE A 73 -3.46 -6.35 -12.93
CA ILE A 73 -4.19 -6.23 -11.64
C ILE A 73 -4.95 -4.90 -11.60
N LEU A 74 -4.35 -3.84 -12.14
CA LEU A 74 -4.91 -2.49 -12.16
C LEU A 74 -5.84 -2.22 -13.35
N ASP A 75 -6.00 -3.18 -14.27
CA ASP A 75 -6.76 -2.98 -15.50
C ASP A 75 -8.25 -2.79 -15.18
N GLY A 76 -8.70 -1.53 -15.20
CA GLY A 76 -10.07 -1.12 -14.90
C GLY A 76 -10.30 -0.47 -13.53
N SER A 77 -9.25 -0.20 -12.74
CA SER A 77 -9.36 0.50 -11.46
C SER A 77 -8.91 1.97 -11.59
N ASP A 78 -9.85 2.90 -11.44
CA ASP A 78 -9.57 4.35 -11.45
C ASP A 78 -9.23 4.90 -10.04
N ASP A 79 -9.50 4.10 -8.99
CA ASP A 79 -9.39 4.52 -7.58
C ASP A 79 -8.12 3.97 -6.89
N GLU A 80 -7.42 2.99 -7.48
CA GLU A 80 -6.22 2.39 -6.88
C GLU A 80 -4.93 3.20 -7.17
N VAL A 81 -4.21 3.55 -6.11
CA VAL A 81 -2.92 4.25 -6.22
C VAL A 81 -1.74 3.30 -6.03
N VAL A 82 -0.89 3.24 -7.05
CA VAL A 82 0.34 2.45 -7.01
C VAL A 82 1.55 3.34 -6.75
N THR A 83 2.20 3.12 -5.60
CA THR A 83 3.46 3.79 -5.25
C THR A 83 4.64 2.91 -5.61
N ILE A 84 5.42 3.35 -6.60
CA ILE A 84 6.59 2.61 -7.07
C ILE A 84 7.85 3.09 -6.32
N PHE A 85 8.37 2.26 -5.42
CA PHE A 85 9.68 2.50 -4.81
C PHE A 85 10.79 2.08 -5.76
N SER A 86 11.72 3.00 -6.02
CA SER A 86 12.95 2.75 -6.77
C SER A 86 14.14 2.77 -5.82
N HIS A 87 15.05 1.81 -5.96
CA HIS A 87 16.28 1.80 -5.17
C HIS A 87 17.16 2.99 -5.62
N MET A 88 17.31 4.00 -4.75
CA MET A 88 18.27 5.07 -4.95
C MET A 88 19.64 4.62 -4.41
N ASN A 89 20.60 4.36 -5.31
CA ASN A 89 21.97 4.03 -4.94
C ASN A 89 22.82 5.25 -4.54
N HIS A 90 22.21 6.43 -4.41
CA HIS A 90 22.84 7.64 -3.89
C HIS A 90 21.83 8.35 -3.00
N ILE A 91 22.03 8.29 -1.68
CA ILE A 91 21.43 9.23 -0.76
C ILE A 91 22.45 10.37 -0.64
N SER A 92 22.34 11.42 -1.46
CA SER A 92 22.81 12.73 -0.98
C SER A 92 21.84 13.11 0.12
N ALA A 93 22.32 13.10 1.36
CA ALA A 93 21.57 13.63 2.48
C ALA A 93 21.47 15.15 2.30
N ASP A 94 20.52 15.60 1.49
CA ASP A 94 20.15 17.00 1.43
C ASP A 94 19.29 17.30 2.66
N PHE A 95 20.00 17.75 3.70
CA PHE A 95 19.58 18.53 4.85
C PHE A 95 18.09 18.94 4.87
N ILE A 96 17.28 18.31 5.72
CA ILE A 96 15.98 18.84 6.15
C ILE A 96 16.29 19.89 7.24
N PRO A 97 16.05 21.19 7.04
CA PRO A 97 16.13 22.15 8.13
C PRO A 97 14.93 21.91 9.05
N THR A 98 15.18 21.47 10.27
CA THR A 98 14.19 21.56 11.34
C THR A 98 14.07 23.03 11.76
N ASP A 99 13.12 23.77 11.17
CA ASP A 99 12.68 25.05 11.72
C ASP A 99 11.82 24.78 12.96
N HIS A 100 12.50 24.62 14.11
CA HIS A 100 11.88 24.83 15.41
C HIS A 100 12.16 26.28 15.86
N ARG A 101 11.43 27.24 15.31
CA ARG A 101 11.27 28.55 15.95
C ARG A 101 10.39 28.42 17.19
N LYS A 102 10.99 28.83 18.31
CA LYS A 102 10.30 29.26 19.53
C LYS A 102 9.46 30.52 19.28
#